data_AF-A0A377Z9S6-F1
#
_entry.id   AF-A0A377Z9S6-F1
#
_cell.length_a   1.000
_cell.length_b   1.000
_cell.length_c   1.000
_cell.angle_alpha   90.00
_cell.angle_beta   90.00
_cell.angle_gamma   90.00
#
_symmetry.space_group_name_H-M   'P 1'
#
loop_
_entity.id
_entity.type
_entity.pdbx_description
1 polymer ?
#
loop_
_entity_poly.entity_id
_entity_poly.type
_entity_poly.pdbx_seq_one_letter_code
_entity_poly.pdbx_strand_id
1 'polypeptide(L)'
;MTPATPVCQRLVAEFFNGLGHGLYNLVHIFDPQTIFIGGGVVERPGFLTLLRQHLAWFGIADYLDTVSHGNDAGLIGAVYHFNQLYRSPDDDRH
;
A
#
# COMPACT_ATOMS: atom_id res chain seq x y z
N MET A 1 6.44 28.89 -10.65
CA MET A 1 6.56 27.70 -9.79
C MET A 1 7.88 27.81 -9.05
N THR A 2 7.87 28.08 -7.75
CA THR A 2 9.09 28.17 -6.95
C THR A 2 9.72 26.77 -6.83
N PRO A 3 11.03 26.60 -7.04
CA PRO A 3 11.68 25.32 -6.84
C PRO A 3 11.51 24.89 -5.38
N ALA A 4 11.22 23.61 -5.15
CA ALA A 4 11.15 23.05 -3.81
C ALA A 4 12.47 23.33 -3.08
N THR A 5 12.38 23.80 -1.83
CA THR A 5 13.58 24.10 -1.05
C THR A 5 14.42 22.83 -0.87
N PRO A 6 15.75 22.92 -0.78
CA PRO A 6 16.61 21.76 -0.57
C PRO A 6 16.20 20.91 0.65
N VAL A 7 15.67 21.56 1.69
CA VAL A 7 15.14 20.88 2.88
C VAL A 7 13.93 20.01 2.54
N CYS A 8 12.95 20.52 1.78
CA CYS A 8 11.79 19.74 1.37
C CYS A 8 12.18 18.53 0.52
N GLN A 9 13.14 18.71 -0.41
CA GLN A 9 13.63 17.61 -1.24
C GLN A 9 14.29 16.52 -0.40
N ARG A 10 15.12 16.89 0.58
CA ARG A 10 15.74 15.94 1.50
C ARG A 10 14.70 15.15 2.30
N LEU A 11 13.72 15.84 2.89
CA LEU A 11 12.68 15.18 3.70
C LEU A 11 11.85 14.18 2.88
N VAL A 12 11.54 14.53 1.62
CA VAL A 12 10.84 13.62 0.70
C VAL A 12 11.71 12.40 0.39
N ALA A 13 13.00 12.60 0.13
CA ALA A 13 13.93 11.49 -0.14
C ALA A 13 14.08 10.56 1.08
N GLU A 14 14.24 11.12 2.29
CA GLU A 14 14.31 10.35 3.54
C GLU A 14 13.02 9.56 3.80
N PHE A 15 11.86 10.15 3.50
CA PHE A 15 10.57 9.48 3.60
C PHE A 15 10.49 8.24 2.68
N PHE A 16 10.86 8.37 1.40
CA PHE A 16 10.88 7.23 0.48
C PHE A 16 11.90 6.16 0.89
N ASN A 17 13.06 6.56 1.42
CA ASN A 17 14.06 5.61 1.91
C ASN A 17 13.53 4.82 3.12
N GLY A 18 12.86 5.49 4.06
CA GLY A 18 12.21 4.83 5.20
C GLY A 18 11.14 3.83 4.75
N LEU A 19 10.29 4.20 3.79
CA LEU A 19 9.32 3.29 3.19
C LEU A 19 10.00 2.10 2.49
N GLY A 20 11.08 2.35 1.74
CA GLY A 20 11.84 1.31 1.04
C GLY A 20 12.38 0.24 1.99
N HIS A 21 13.02 0.66 3.08
CA HIS A 21 13.51 -0.27 4.10
C HIS A 21 12.39 -1.07 4.77
N GLY A 22 11.28 -0.41 5.13
CA GLY A 22 10.14 -1.08 5.74
C GLY A 22 9.54 -2.15 4.82
N LEU A 23 9.28 -1.79 3.56
CA LEU A 23 8.72 -2.70 2.57
C LEU A 23 9.66 -3.86 2.24
N TYR A 24 10.97 -3.59 2.12
CA TYR A 24 11.98 -4.63 1.93
C TYR A 24 11.94 -5.67 3.05
N ASN A 25 11.88 -5.22 4.30
CA ASN A 25 11.77 -6.12 5.44
C ASN A 25 10.49 -6.95 5.39
N LEU A 26 9.35 -6.34 5.07
CA LEU A 26 8.07 -7.06 4.95
C LEU A 26 8.11 -8.14 3.86
N VAL A 27 8.70 -7.84 2.70
CA VAL A 27 8.87 -8.82 1.61
C VAL A 27 9.70 -10.01 2.09
N HIS A 28 10.81 -9.77 2.79
CA HIS A 28 11.70 -10.85 3.22
C HIS A 28 11.17 -11.66 4.41
N ILE A 29 10.29 -11.07 5.23
CA ILE A 29 9.69 -11.77 6.38
C ILE A 29 8.49 -12.61 5.95
N PHE A 30 7.64 -12.07 5.07
CA PHE A 30 6.34 -12.65 4.76
C PHE A 30 6.24 -13.32 3.38
N ASP A 31 7.19 -13.06 2.47
CA ASP A 31 7.14 -13.48 1.06
C ASP A 31 5.75 -13.32 0.42
N PRO A 32 5.15 -12.12 0.48
CA PRO A 32 3.78 -11.92 0.01
C PRO A 32 3.73 -11.92 -1.52
N GLN A 33 2.62 -12.34 -2.11
CA GLN A 33 2.42 -12.14 -3.55
C GLN A 33 2.30 -10.66 -3.92
N THR A 34 1.71 -9.85 -3.04
CA THR A 34 1.49 -8.41 -3.26
C THR A 34 1.34 -7.70 -1.91
N ILE A 35 1.81 -6.45 -1.86
CA ILE A 35 1.62 -5.49 -0.77
C ILE A 35 0.75 -4.36 -1.31
N PHE A 36 -0.47 -4.23 -0.80
CA PHE A 36 -1.34 -3.11 -1.09
C PHE A 36 -1.04 -1.93 -0.16
N ILE A 37 -0.65 -0.78 -0.73
CA ILE A 37 -0.41 0.45 0.03
C ILE A 37 -1.62 1.38 -0.06
N GLY A 38 -2.04 1.93 1.08
CA GLY A 38 -3.17 2.84 1.21
C GLY A 38 -2.88 4.04 2.11
N GLY A 39 -3.94 4.80 2.43
CA GLY A 39 -3.86 6.04 3.19
C GLY A 39 -3.72 7.29 2.30
N GLY A 40 -3.87 8.47 2.90
CA GLY A 40 -3.97 9.72 2.14
C GLY A 40 -2.72 10.10 1.33
N VAL A 41 -1.54 9.56 1.68
CA VAL A 41 -0.30 9.82 0.90
C VAL A 41 -0.37 9.23 -0.51
N VAL A 42 -1.13 8.15 -0.69
CA VAL A 42 -1.25 7.43 -1.96
C VAL A 42 -2.14 8.17 -2.96
N GLU A 43 -2.97 9.08 -2.48
CA GLU A 43 -3.79 10.00 -3.30
C GLU A 43 -2.95 11.07 -4.00
N ARG A 44 -1.71 11.31 -3.55
CA ARG A 44 -0.81 12.28 -4.18
C ARG A 44 -0.43 11.80 -5.59
N PRO A 45 -0.71 12.58 -6.65
CA PRO A 45 -0.32 12.21 -8.01
C PRO A 45 1.17 11.90 -8.13
N GLY A 46 1.48 10.76 -8.73
CA GLY A 46 2.86 10.29 -8.93
C GLY A 46 3.55 9.69 -7.70
N PHE A 47 2.89 9.62 -6.54
CA PHE A 47 3.48 9.00 -5.34
C PHE A 47 3.87 7.54 -5.60
N LEU A 48 2.96 6.73 -6.13
CA LEU A 48 3.21 5.32 -6.39
C LEU A 48 4.29 5.10 -7.45
N THR A 49 4.30 5.91 -8.50
CA THR A 49 5.36 5.87 -9.51
C THR A 49 6.71 6.14 -8.88
N LEU A 50 6.81 7.17 -8.05
CA LEU A 50 8.05 7.53 -7.36
C LEU A 50 8.47 6.47 -6.34
N LEU A 51 7.51 5.88 -5.62
CA LEU A 51 7.77 4.77 -4.71
C LEU A 51 8.32 3.55 -5.47
N ARG A 52 7.67 3.14 -6.56
CA ARG A 52 8.14 2.02 -7.39
C ARG A 52 9.55 2.26 -7.94
N GLN A 53 9.85 3.48 -8.39
CA GLN A 53 11.20 3.85 -8.83
C GLN A 53 12.22 3.69 -7.71
N HIS A 54 11.87 4.08 -6.48
CA HIS A 54 12.74 3.90 -5.32
C HIS A 54 12.91 2.42 -4.95
N LEU A 55 11.83 1.64 -4.99
CA LEU A 55 11.83 0.20 -4.70
C LEU A 55 12.54 -0.65 -5.76
N ALA A 56 12.73 -0.13 -6.97
CA ALA A 56 13.49 -0.82 -8.00
C ALA A 56 14.94 -1.11 -7.55
N TRP A 57 15.54 -0.21 -6.76
CA TRP A 57 16.88 -0.44 -6.17
C TRP A 57 16.89 -1.61 -5.18
N PHE A 58 15.77 -1.83 -4.48
CA PHE A 58 15.58 -2.91 -3.53
C PHE A 58 15.16 -4.24 -4.21
N GLY A 59 14.85 -4.23 -5.51
CA GLY A 59 14.39 -5.41 -6.25
C GLY A 59 12.97 -5.86 -5.91
N ILE A 60 12.13 -4.99 -5.33
CA ILE A 60 10.78 -5.34 -4.83
C ILE A 60 9.66 -4.48 -5.43
N ALA A 61 9.93 -3.75 -6.51
CA ALA A 61 8.96 -2.84 -7.11
C ALA A 61 7.67 -3.54 -7.59
N ASP A 62 7.77 -4.82 -7.98
CA ASP A 62 6.66 -5.64 -8.49
C ASP A 62 5.75 -6.19 -7.38
N TYR A 63 6.22 -6.17 -6.12
CA TYR A 63 5.40 -6.55 -4.97
C TYR A 63 4.37 -5.48 -4.62
N LEU A 64 4.48 -4.25 -5.13
CA LEU A 64 3.62 -3.15 -4.71
C LEU A 64 2.35 -3.08 -5.56
N ASP A 65 1.21 -2.81 -4.94
CA ASP A 65 -0.01 -2.40 -5.62
C ASP A 65 -0.84 -1.41 -4.77
N THR A 66 -1.93 -0.90 -5.34
CA THR A 66 -2.72 0.19 -4.77
C THR A 66 -4.01 -0.33 -4.17
N VAL A 67 -4.41 0.20 -3.01
CA VAL A 67 -5.75 -0.07 -2.48
C VAL A 67 -6.82 0.50 -3.39
N SER A 68 -7.96 -0.19 -3.49
CA SER A 68 -9.06 0.16 -4.39
C SER A 68 -10.26 0.83 -3.72
N HIS A 69 -10.41 0.71 -2.40
CA HIS A 69 -11.63 1.09 -1.69
C HIS A 69 -11.51 2.34 -0.81
N GLY A 70 -10.34 2.97 -0.76
CA GLY A 70 -10.11 4.24 -0.04
C GLY A 70 -10.73 4.25 1.37
N ASN A 71 -11.56 5.27 1.64
CA ASN A 71 -12.22 5.47 2.93
C ASN A 71 -13.25 4.39 3.29
N ASP A 72 -13.80 3.69 2.30
CA ASP A 72 -14.84 2.68 2.50
C ASP A 72 -14.25 1.29 2.81
N ALA A 73 -12.92 1.12 2.66
CA ALA A 73 -12.24 -0.16 2.88
C ALA A 73 -12.54 -0.75 4.27
N GLY A 74 -12.62 0.10 5.30
CA GLY A 74 -12.91 -0.34 6.67
C GLY A 74 -14.34 -0.86 6.83
N LEU A 75 -15.32 -0.15 6.28
CA LEU A 75 -16.73 -0.54 6.36
C LEU A 75 -16.98 -1.83 5.56
N ILE A 76 -16.47 -1.90 4.34
CA ILE A 76 -16.59 -3.08 3.48
C ILE A 76 -15.93 -4.29 4.16
N GLY A 77 -14.74 -4.11 4.72
CA GLY A 77 -14.04 -5.15 5.46
C GLY A 77 -14.82 -5.66 6.68
N ALA A 78 -15.45 -4.76 7.43
CA ALA A 78 -16.27 -5.12 8.58
C ALA A 78 -17.52 -5.94 8.17
N VAL A 79 -18.22 -5.51 7.12
CA VAL A 79 -19.40 -6.25 6.60
C VAL A 79 -18.98 -7.61 6.04
N TYR A 80 -17.88 -7.67 5.29
CA TYR A 80 -17.36 -8.93 4.75
C TYR A 80 -17.01 -9.91 5.88
N HIS A 81 -16.30 -9.42 6.91
CA HIS A 81 -15.92 -10.24 8.07
C HIS A 81 -17.15 -10.73 8.85
N PHE A 82 -18.16 -9.88 9.05
CA PHE A 82 -19.43 -10.27 9.65
C PHE A 82 -20.11 -11.38 8.84
N ASN A 83 -20.24 -11.21 7.53
CA ASN A 83 -20.88 -12.20 6.66
C ASN A 83 -20.14 -13.55 6.65
N GLN A 84 -18.80 -13.54 6.72
CA GLN A 84 -17.99 -14.76 6.82
C GLN A 84 -18.20 -15.51 8.14
N LEU A 85 -18.35 -14.80 9.26
CA LEU A 85 -18.56 -15.41 10.58
C LEU A 85 -19.96 -15.99 10.75
N TYR A 86 -20.96 -15.41 10.09
CA TYR A 86 -22.38 -15.75 10.31
C TYR A 86 -23.06 -16.42 9.12
N ARG A 87 -22.34 -16.73 8.03
CA ARG A 87 -22.88 -17.58 6.96
C ARG A 87 -22.99 -19.02 7.43
N SER A 88 -24.19 -19.59 7.35
CA SER A 88 -24.41 -21.03 7.58
C SER A 88 -24.06 -21.83 6.31
N PRO A 89 -23.50 -23.05 6.42
CA PRO A 89 -23.12 -23.87 5.26
C PRO A 89 -24.27 -24.29 4.32
N ASP A 90 -25.53 -24.02 4.68
CA ASP A 90 -26.72 -24.47 3.95
C ASP A 90 -27.21 -23.51 2.86
N ASP A 91 -26.60 -22.33 2.72
CA ASP A 91 -27.02 -21.29 1.75
C ASP A 91 -26.48 -21.54 0.31
N ASP A 92 -25.63 -22.55 0.11
CA ASP A 92 -25.04 -22.91 -1.19
C ASP A 92 -25.84 -23.98 -1.97
N ARG A 93 -27.01 -24.38 -1.45
CA ARG A 93 -27.93 -25.31 -2.15
C ARG A 93 -29.09 -24.56 -2.79
N HIS A 94 -28.86 -23.67 -3.75
CA HIS A 94 -29.86 -23.28 -4.77
C HIS A 94 -29.16 -22.80 -6.04
#